data_AF-A0A2N2S653-F1
#
_entry.id   AF-A0A2N2S653-F1
#
_cell.length_a   1.000
_cell.length_b   1.000
_cell.length_c   1.000
_cell.angle_alpha   90.00
_cell.angle_beta   90.00
_cell.angle_gamma   90.00
#
_symmetry.space_group_name_H-M   'P 1'
#
loop_
_entity.id
_entity.type
_entity.pdbx_description
1 polymer ?
#
loop_
_entity_poly.entity_id
_entity_poly.type
_entity_poly.pdbx_seq_one_letter_code
_entity_poly.pdbx_strand_id
1 'polypeptide(L)' 'SAVAARNFGEGGQHFDRVESLVAALVPRLDADAVVLVKGSRFMRMERVADALAALHNTAPRTETGS' A
#
# COMPACT_ATOMS: atom_id res chain seq x y z
N SER A 1 0.04 8.47 -12.55
CA SER A 1 0.06 9.76 -13.28
C SER A 1 -0.66 10.83 -12.47
N ALA A 2 -0.13 12.05 -12.47
CA ALA A 2 -0.74 13.22 -11.85
C ALA A 2 -2.16 13.52 -12.38
N VAL A 3 -2.40 13.27 -13.67
CA VAL A 3 -3.73 13.43 -14.28
C VAL A 3 -4.73 12.43 -13.68
N ALA A 4 -4.33 11.18 -13.46
CA ALA A 4 -5.19 10.16 -12.87
C ALA A 4 -5.55 10.52 -11.41
N ALA A 5 -4.58 10.99 -10.63
CA ALA A 5 -4.83 11.46 -9.26
C ALA A 5 -5.79 12.65 -9.23
N ARG A 6 -5.61 13.62 -10.14
CA ARG A 6 -6.54 14.77 -10.28
C ARG A 6 -7.95 14.33 -10.66
N ASN A 7 -8.09 13.38 -11.58
CA ASN A 7 -9.40 12.88 -12.01
C ASN A 7 -10.10 12.03 -10.94
N PHE A 8 -9.35 11.36 -10.06
CA PHE A 8 -9.90 10.67 -8.89
C PHE A 8 -10.50 11.66 -7.88
N GLY A 9 -9.93 12.87 -7.78
CA GLY A 9 -10.44 13.92 -6.91
C GLY A 9 -9.89 13.83 -5.49
N GLU A 10 -10.73 14.09 -4.50
CA GLU A 10 -10.33 14.07 -3.08
C GLU A 10 -9.75 12.69 -2.70
N GLY A 11 -8.60 12.70 -2.05
CA GLY A 11 -7.86 11.48 -1.70
C GLY A 11 -6.95 10.93 -2.81
N GLY A 12 -7.05 11.45 -4.04
CA GLY A 12 -6.15 11.09 -5.15
C GLY A 12 -4.77 11.73 -4.99
N GLN A 13 -3.71 10.91 -4.94
CA GLN A 13 -2.33 11.38 -4.83
C GLN A 13 -1.42 10.70 -5.84
N HIS A 14 -0.50 11.47 -6.44
CA HIS A 14 0.52 10.96 -7.33
C HIS A 14 1.87 10.91 -6.63
N PHE A 15 2.60 9.81 -6.84
CA PHE A 15 3.95 9.63 -6.35
C PHE A 15 4.86 9.21 -7.51
N ASP A 16 6.01 9.87 -7.63
CA ASP A 16 7.00 9.54 -8.67
C ASP A 16 7.87 8.34 -8.29
N ARG A 17 7.81 7.91 -7.02
CA ARG A 17 8.62 6.83 -6.44
C ARG A 17 7.78 5.93 -5.54
N VAL A 18 8.06 4.63 -5.58
CA VAL A 18 7.36 3.63 -4.76
C VAL A 18 7.59 3.89 -3.28
N GLU A 19 8.80 4.30 -2.90
CA GLU A 19 9.17 4.58 -1.51
C GLU A 19 8.34 5.75 -0.95
N SER A 20 8.10 6.78 -1.78
CA SER A 20 7.26 7.91 -1.39
C SER A 20 5.79 7.51 -1.20
N LEU A 21 5.27 6.62 -2.06
CA LEU A 21 3.93 6.06 -1.90
C LEU A 21 3.81 5.26 -0.60
N VAL A 22 4.77 4.35 -0.34
CA VAL A 22 4.76 3.51 0.87
C VAL A 22 4.85 4.38 2.13
N ALA A 23 5.74 5.36 2.17
CA ALA A 23 5.88 6.25 3.31
C ALA A 23 4.60 7.05 3.61
N ALA A 24 3.84 7.45 2.58
CA ALA A 24 2.56 8.12 2.75
C ALA A 24 1.43 7.18 3.20
N LEU A 25 1.50 5.90 2.83
CA LEU A 25 0.51 4.90 3.23
C LEU A 25 0.71 4.42 4.67
N VAL A 26 1.94 4.15 5.10
CA VAL A 26 2.26 3.53 6.41
C VAL A 26 1.50 4.13 7.60
N PRO A 27 1.43 5.46 7.79
CA PRO A 27 0.71 6.04 8.93
C PRO A 27 -0.82 5.85 8.90
N ARG A 28 -1.36 5.35 7.79
CA ARG A 28 -2.79 5.17 7.52
C ARG A 28 -3.22 3.71 7.55
N LEU A 29 -2.28 2.79 7.77
CA LEU A 29 -2.55 1.35 7.82
C LEU A 29 -2.65 0.93 9.28
N ASP A 30 -3.89 0.77 9.76
CA ASP A 30 -4.17 0.10 11.03
C ASP A 30 -4.49 -1.38 10.79
N ALA A 31 -4.90 -2.08 11.86
CA ALA A 31 -5.21 -3.52 11.80
C ALA A 31 -6.44 -3.86 10.93
N ASP A 32 -7.33 -2.89 10.69
CA ASP A 32 -8.57 -3.08 9.94
C ASP A 32 -8.45 -2.55 8.49
N ALA A 33 -7.35 -1.88 8.16
CA ALA A 33 -7.10 -1.33 6.84
C ALA A 33 -6.88 -2.45 5.79
N VAL A 34 -7.60 -2.34 4.67
CA VAL A 34 -7.43 -3.22 3.51
C VAL A 34 -6.87 -2.43 2.33
N VAL A 35 -5.76 -2.89 1.75
CA VAL A 35 -5.10 -2.24 0.61
C VAL A 35 -5.20 -3.11 -0.64
N LEU A 36 -5.71 -2.53 -1.74
CA LEU A 36 -5.67 -3.14 -3.06
C LEU A 36 -4.53 -2.55 -3.89
N VAL A 37 -3.55 -3.39 -4.25
CA VAL A 37 -2.49 -3.01 -5.19
C VAL A 37 -2.84 -3.50 -6.59
N LYS A 38 -2.92 -2.58 -7.56
CA LYS A 38 -3.19 -2.92 -8.96
C LYS A 38 -2.22 -2.25 -9.94
N GLY A 39 -1.77 -3.03 -10.91
CA GLY A 39 -1.10 -2.54 -12.13
C GLY A 39 -0.88 -3.64 -13.16
N SER A 40 -0.18 -3.32 -14.24
CA SER A 40 0.26 -4.31 -15.23
C SER A 40 1.52 -5.04 -14.73
N ARG A 41 1.76 -6.26 -15.23
CA ARG A 41 2.98 -7.03 -14.88
C ARG A 41 4.26 -6.27 -15.24
N PHE A 42 4.24 -5.50 -16.33
CA PHE A 42 5.38 -4.69 -16.76
C PHE A 42 5.76 -3.59 -15.75
N MET A 43 4.78 -3.05 -15.02
CA MET A 43 5.01 -2.00 -14.01
C MET A 43 5.63 -2.52 -12.71
N ARG A 44 5.68 -3.85 -12.54
CA ARG A 44 6.26 -4.52 -11.38
C ARG A 44 5.65 -4.04 -10.05
N MET A 45 4.32 -4.05 -9.99
CA MET A 45 3.57 -3.60 -8.80
C MET A 45 3.70 -4.53 -7.60
N GLU A 46 4.20 -5.75 -7.79
CA GLU A 46 4.61 -6.64 -6.69
C GLU A 46 5.54 -5.95 -5.70
N ARG A 47 6.41 -5.03 -6.17
CA ARG A 47 7.29 -4.24 -5.29
C ARG A 47 6.54 -3.42 -4.25
N VAL A 48 5.34 -2.93 -4.56
CA VAL A 48 4.50 -2.19 -3.62
C VAL A 48 3.88 -3.16 -2.61
N ALA A 49 3.33 -4.28 -3.10
CA ALA A 49 2.72 -5.30 -2.24
C ALA A 49 3.74 -5.89 -1.26
N ASP A 50 4.93 -6.25 -1.74
CA ASP A 50 6.01 -6.81 -0.92
C ASP A 50 6.46 -5.83 0.18
N ALA A 51 6.63 -4.55 -0.18
CA ALA A 51 7.01 -3.51 0.78
C ALA A 51 5.96 -3.31 1.88
N LEU A 52 4.67 -3.34 1.53
CA LEU A 52 3.58 -3.22 2.50
C LEU A 52 3.46 -4.47 3.39
N ALA A 53 3.57 -5.66 2.80
CA ALA A 53 3.51 -6.93 3.54
C ALA A 53 4.64 -7.05 4.56
N ALA A 54 5.86 -6.62 4.22
CA ALA A 54 7.01 -6.62 5.13
C ALA A 54 6.82 -5.70 6.35
N LEU A 55 5.94 -4.69 6.27
CA LEU A 55 5.71 -3.71 7.33
C LEU A 55 4.50 -4.06 8.21
N HIS A 56 3.41 -4.57 7.63
CA HIS A 56 2.11 -4.72 8.32
C HIS A 56 1.54 -6.13 8.34
N ASN A 57 2.04 -7.05 7.51
CA ASN A 57 1.51 -8.42 7.43
C ASN A 57 2.49 -9.42 8.06
N THR A 58 2.93 -9.13 9.28
CA THR A 58 3.69 -10.07 10.12
C THR A 58 2.88 -11.35 10.32
N ALA A 59 3.56 -12.49 10.49
CA ALA A 59 2.93 -13.78 10.71
C ALA A 59 1.78 -13.66 11.73
N PRO A 60 0.64 -14.33 11.48
CA PRO A 60 -0.50 -14.27 12.38
C PRO A 60 -0.03 -14.59 13.80
N ARG A 61 -0.28 -13.67 14.73
CA ARG A 61 -0.04 -13.94 16.15
C ARG A 61 -0.98 -15.08 16.50
N THR A 62 -0.43 -16.28 16.71
CA THR A 62 -1.15 -17.34 17.40
C THR A 62 -1.42 -16.81 18.79
N GLU A 63 -2.62 -16.27 19.01
CA GLU A 63 -3.18 -16.15 20.35
C GLU A 63 -3.38 -17.57 20.85
N THR A 64 -2.32 -18.15 21.43
CA THR A 64 -2.45 -19.29 22.33
C THR A 64 -3.18 -18.75 23.56
N GLY A 65 -4.51 -18.78 23.49
CA GLY A 65 -5.37 -18.54 24.65
C GLY A 65 -4.95 -19.48 25.79
N SER A 66 -4.73 -18.89 26.96
CA SER A 66 -4.67 -19.60 28.24
C SER A 66 -6.08 -19.79 28.81
#